data_AF-A2HVH0-F1
#
_entry.id   AF-A2HVH0-F1
#
_cell.length_a   1.000
_cell.length_b   1.000
_cell.length_c   1.000
_cell.angle_alpha   90.00
_cell.angle_beta   90.00
_cell.angle_gamma   90.00
#
_symmetry.space_group_name_H-M   'P 1'
#
loop_
_entity.id
_entity.type
_entity.pdbx_description
1 polymer ?
#
loop_
_entity_poly.entity_id
_entity_poly.type
_entity_poly.pdbx_seq_one_letter_code
_entity_poly.pdbx_strand_id
1 'polypeptide(L)'
;SATYTQKCHEVDELKKTLLSEVEKQKKLMDKSKHSVYLRTECRNLEKGILFQQGRVRALEDELETPMNIHRWRFLEASNPELLNLLKMTQELRNKLMERLYRIDKLKVLREERRKLLVREQRKVGSQTKDDGDEEIRILEEQLEMKTKQLQEIETELFDRSSNIDELKKSVEEVRGELNYTKSSYFMEKKRVHEMRSSTQSKTEEIAGNTAKFIGGGFPVSSVPSTAQSISAIEGNKINKAIVIPKVTNSRPSKVLPKGWNPSRQALKPFLPTVSELRA
;
A
#
# COMPACT_ATOMS: atom_id res chain seq x y z
N SER A 1 82.79 -135.58 -0.94
CA SER A 1 81.38 -135.38 -1.30
C SER A 1 80.49 -134.87 -0.16
N ALA A 2 80.68 -135.29 1.09
CA ALA A 2 79.82 -134.88 2.23
C ALA A 2 79.92 -133.38 2.63
N THR A 3 81.07 -132.74 2.44
CA THR A 3 81.28 -131.32 2.77
C THR A 3 80.55 -130.36 1.82
N TYR A 4 80.45 -130.73 0.54
CA TYR A 4 79.73 -129.95 -0.47
C TYR A 4 78.22 -129.96 -0.23
N THR A 5 77.65 -131.13 0.08
CA THR A 5 76.21 -131.27 0.38
C THR A 5 75.80 -130.49 1.64
N GLN A 6 76.67 -130.46 2.68
CA GLN A 6 76.45 -129.65 3.87
C GLN A 6 76.47 -128.14 3.56
N LYS A 7 77.38 -127.69 2.69
CA LYS A 7 77.44 -126.30 2.23
C LYS A 7 76.24 -125.91 1.36
N CYS A 8 75.73 -126.81 0.51
CA CYS A 8 74.49 -126.57 -0.23
C CYS A 8 73.29 -126.39 0.70
N HIS A 9 73.15 -127.24 1.72
CA HIS A 9 72.08 -127.11 2.72
C HIS A 9 72.19 -125.79 3.52
N GLU A 10 73.40 -125.38 3.91
CA GLU A 10 73.64 -124.10 4.59
C GLU A 10 73.21 -122.91 3.71
N VAL A 11 73.54 -122.94 2.41
CA VAL A 11 73.11 -121.92 1.44
C VAL A 11 71.59 -121.88 1.29
N ASP A 12 70.92 -123.04 1.26
CA ASP A 12 69.46 -123.11 1.15
C ASP A 12 68.75 -122.57 2.40
N GLU A 13 69.27 -122.85 3.59
CA GLU A 13 68.75 -122.28 4.84
C GLU A 13 68.97 -120.77 4.90
N LEU A 14 70.17 -120.29 4.54
CA LEU A 14 70.46 -118.85 4.45
C LEU A 14 69.54 -118.14 3.44
N LYS A 15 69.23 -118.79 2.31
CA LYS A 15 68.28 -118.29 1.33
C LYS A 15 66.87 -118.18 1.90
N LYS A 16 66.39 -119.20 2.63
CA LYS A 16 65.07 -119.17 3.31
C LYS A 16 65.01 -118.06 4.35
N THR A 17 66.05 -117.91 5.18
CA THR A 17 66.10 -116.83 6.18
C THR A 17 66.09 -115.46 5.53
N LEU A 18 66.87 -115.27 4.46
CA LEU A 18 66.90 -114.01 3.70
C LEU A 18 65.52 -113.68 3.10
N LEU A 19 64.84 -114.66 2.48
CA LEU A 19 63.48 -114.46 1.96
C LEU A 19 62.50 -114.07 3.07
N SER A 20 62.55 -114.77 4.21
CA SER A 20 61.70 -114.43 5.36
C SER A 20 61.97 -113.03 5.91
N GLU A 21 63.23 -112.58 5.89
CA GLU A 21 63.62 -111.26 6.37
C GLU A 21 63.21 -110.16 5.38
N VAL A 22 63.33 -110.41 4.07
CA VAL A 22 62.82 -109.52 3.02
C VAL A 22 61.30 -109.38 3.12
N GLU A 23 60.56 -110.45 3.40
CA GLU A 23 59.11 -110.38 3.62
C GLU A 23 58.75 -109.57 4.88
N LYS A 24 59.49 -109.76 5.98
CA LYS A 24 59.31 -108.93 7.18
C LYS A 24 59.61 -107.46 6.89
N GLN A 25 60.69 -107.16 6.18
CA GLN A 25 61.03 -105.80 5.76
C GLN A 25 59.94 -105.18 4.90
N LYS A 26 59.38 -105.91 3.92
CA LYS A 26 58.24 -105.42 3.13
C LYS A 26 57.04 -105.08 4.01
N LYS A 27 56.65 -105.98 4.92
CA LYS A 27 55.54 -105.74 5.87
C LYS A 27 55.81 -104.52 6.77
N LEU A 28 57.03 -104.33 7.23
CA LEU A 28 57.43 -103.17 8.02
C LEU A 28 57.39 -101.88 7.20
N MET A 29 57.85 -101.91 5.95
CA MET A 29 57.77 -100.78 5.03
C MET A 29 56.33 -100.39 4.73
N ASP A 30 55.43 -101.36 4.53
CA ASP A 30 54.01 -101.09 4.30
C ASP A 30 53.33 -100.49 5.53
N LYS A 31 53.64 -101.01 6.74
CA LYS A 31 53.19 -100.40 8.00
C LYS A 31 53.72 -98.97 8.18
N SER A 32 54.98 -98.73 7.82
CA SER A 32 55.59 -97.39 7.87
C SER A 32 54.88 -96.41 6.92
N LYS A 33 54.67 -96.82 5.66
CA LYS A 33 53.90 -96.04 4.67
C LYS A 33 52.47 -95.76 5.16
N HIS A 34 51.80 -96.77 5.71
CA HIS A 34 50.46 -96.61 6.25
C HIS A 34 50.43 -95.63 7.44
N SER A 35 51.42 -95.69 8.34
CA SER A 35 51.56 -94.73 9.45
C SER A 35 51.72 -93.30 8.94
N VAL A 36 52.52 -93.08 7.90
CA VAL A 36 52.67 -91.75 7.27
C VAL A 36 51.36 -91.28 6.68
N TYR A 37 50.64 -92.15 5.95
CA TYR A 37 49.34 -91.83 5.38
C TYR A 37 48.31 -91.43 6.45
N LEU A 38 48.23 -92.18 7.56
CA LEU A 38 47.34 -91.83 8.67
C LEU A 38 47.70 -90.46 9.26
N ARG A 39 48.99 -90.16 9.44
CA ARG A 39 49.42 -88.86 9.97
C ARG A 39 49.05 -87.70 9.04
N THR A 40 49.18 -87.90 7.72
CA THR A 40 48.75 -86.89 6.75
C THR A 40 47.24 -86.70 6.78
N GLU A 41 46.48 -87.78 6.94
CA GLU A 41 45.03 -87.71 7.01
C GLU A 41 44.55 -87.05 8.30
N CYS A 42 45.14 -87.38 9.45
CA CYS A 42 44.89 -86.66 10.70
C CYS A 42 45.11 -85.14 10.54
N ARG A 43 46.20 -84.74 9.90
CA ARG A 43 46.49 -83.32 9.65
C ARG A 43 45.48 -82.68 8.69
N ASN A 44 45.02 -83.41 7.67
CA ASN A 44 43.99 -82.91 6.75
C ASN A 44 42.66 -82.72 7.48
N LEU A 45 42.29 -83.67 8.35
CA LEU A 45 41.09 -83.58 9.17
C LEU A 45 41.17 -82.43 10.18
N GLU A 46 42.31 -82.24 10.83
CA GLU A 46 42.55 -81.09 11.73
C GLU A 46 42.38 -79.74 10.99
N LYS A 47 42.94 -79.62 9.78
CA LYS A 47 42.72 -78.44 8.93
C LYS A 47 41.25 -78.29 8.54
N GLY A 48 40.58 -79.39 8.22
CA GLY A 48 39.14 -79.43 7.96
C GLY A 48 38.34 -78.89 9.13
N ILE A 49 38.65 -79.34 10.35
CA ILE A 49 38.01 -78.87 11.58
C ILE A 49 38.23 -77.37 11.77
N LEU A 50 39.48 -76.89 11.65
CA LEU A 50 39.79 -75.46 11.80
C LEU A 50 39.06 -74.60 10.75
N PHE A 51 38.97 -75.08 9.51
CA PHE A 51 38.24 -74.38 8.45
C PHE A 51 36.74 -74.31 8.76
N GLN A 52 36.15 -75.42 9.22
CA GLN A 52 34.74 -75.46 9.61
C GLN A 52 34.45 -74.56 10.81
N GLN A 53 35.33 -74.55 11.82
CA GLN A 53 35.22 -73.66 12.98
C GLN A 53 35.30 -72.19 12.56
N GLY A 54 36.21 -71.83 11.65
CA GLY A 54 36.30 -70.47 11.10
C GLY A 54 35.03 -70.07 10.35
N ARG A 55 34.44 -70.99 9.58
CA ARG A 55 33.18 -70.76 8.87
C ARG A 55 32.00 -70.59 9.82
N VAL A 56 31.90 -71.41 10.86
CA VAL A 56 30.87 -71.28 11.90
C VAL A 56 31.00 -69.93 12.59
N ARG A 57 32.22 -69.53 12.99
CA ARG A 57 32.46 -68.22 13.61
C ARG A 57 32.04 -67.06 12.72
N ALA A 58 32.37 -67.10 11.42
CA ALA A 58 31.95 -66.04 10.49
C ALA A 58 30.42 -65.94 10.39
N LEU A 59 29.71 -67.08 10.38
CA LEU A 59 28.25 -67.11 10.38
C LEU A 59 27.65 -66.68 11.73
N GLU A 60 28.31 -66.99 12.84
CA GLU A 60 27.96 -66.51 14.18
C GLU A 60 28.12 -64.99 14.24
N ASP A 61 29.21 -64.42 13.75
CA ASP A 61 29.44 -62.97 13.68
C ASP A 61 28.36 -62.27 12.84
N GLU A 62 27.97 -62.87 11.71
CA GLU A 62 26.85 -62.40 10.87
C GLU A 62 25.49 -62.52 11.59
N LEU A 63 25.30 -63.53 12.44
CA LEU A 63 24.08 -63.73 13.21
C LEU A 63 23.99 -62.82 14.44
N GLU A 64 25.13 -62.57 15.10
CA GLU A 64 25.27 -61.65 16.24
C GLU A 64 25.10 -60.20 15.81
N THR A 65 25.66 -59.86 14.64
CA THR A 65 25.51 -58.55 14.01
C THR A 65 24.90 -58.70 12.62
N PRO A 66 23.58 -58.99 12.53
CA PRO A 66 22.93 -59.00 11.24
C PRO A 66 23.14 -57.63 10.64
N MET A 67 23.80 -57.59 9.47
CA MET A 67 24.01 -56.36 8.72
C MET A 67 22.67 -55.62 8.68
N ASN A 68 22.59 -54.44 9.30
CA ASN A 68 21.37 -53.65 9.35
C ASN A 68 21.08 -53.07 7.95
N ILE A 69 20.65 -53.94 7.04
CA ILE A 69 20.27 -53.58 5.70
C ILE A 69 18.92 -52.87 5.83
N HIS A 70 18.98 -51.54 5.82
CA HIS A 70 17.76 -50.74 5.81
C HIS A 70 16.88 -51.21 4.65
N ARG A 71 15.58 -51.36 4.90
CA ARG A 71 14.58 -51.85 3.93
C ARG A 71 14.67 -51.22 2.53
N TRP A 72 15.13 -49.98 2.41
CA TRP A 72 15.35 -49.27 1.15
C TRP A 72 16.50 -49.86 0.33
N ARG A 73 17.58 -50.33 0.98
CA ARG A 73 18.73 -50.97 0.34
C ARG A 73 18.42 -52.41 -0.11
N PHE A 74 17.59 -53.11 0.66
CA PHE A 74 17.03 -54.39 0.22
C PHE A 74 16.11 -54.21 -0.99
N LEU A 75 15.26 -53.16 -0.97
CA LEU A 75 14.39 -52.83 -2.09
C LEU A 75 15.20 -52.40 -3.33
N GLU A 76 16.29 -51.67 -3.16
CA GLU A 76 17.20 -51.29 -4.25
C GLU A 76 17.81 -52.50 -4.95
N ALA A 77 18.22 -53.51 -4.18
CA ALA A 77 18.80 -54.75 -4.71
C ALA A 77 17.76 -55.69 -5.31
N SER A 78 16.55 -55.76 -4.74
CA SER A 78 15.50 -56.68 -5.19
C SER A 78 14.62 -56.12 -6.30
N ASN A 79 14.25 -54.84 -6.23
CA ASN A 79 13.38 -54.17 -7.21
C ASN A 79 13.65 -52.65 -7.27
N PRO A 80 14.57 -52.21 -8.15
CA PRO A 80 14.90 -50.78 -8.30
C PRO A 80 13.75 -49.94 -8.88
N GLU A 81 12.86 -50.53 -9.69
CA GLU A 81 11.71 -49.83 -10.27
C GLU A 81 10.70 -49.40 -9.19
N LEU A 82 10.37 -50.30 -8.26
CA LEU A 82 9.47 -49.99 -7.15
C LEU A 82 10.04 -48.91 -6.22
N LEU A 83 11.36 -48.94 -6.01
CA LEU A 83 12.06 -47.89 -5.26
C LEU A 83 11.93 -46.53 -5.94
N ASN A 84 12.13 -46.45 -7.25
CA ASN A 84 11.99 -45.21 -8.02
C ASN A 84 10.55 -44.68 -7.96
N LEU A 85 9.55 -45.54 -8.10
CA LEU A 85 8.15 -45.16 -7.95
C LEU A 85 7.85 -44.61 -6.54
N LEU A 86 8.41 -45.23 -5.50
CA LEU A 86 8.24 -44.75 -4.12
C LEU A 86 8.90 -43.38 -3.91
N LYS A 87 10.12 -43.18 -4.42
CA LYS A 87 10.81 -41.88 -4.41
C LYS A 87 9.99 -40.81 -5.13
N MET A 88 9.52 -41.09 -6.35
CA MET A 88 8.68 -40.18 -7.12
C MET A 88 7.38 -39.85 -6.38
N THR A 89 6.75 -40.85 -5.77
CA THR A 89 5.53 -40.63 -4.97
C THR A 89 5.82 -39.72 -3.77
N GLN A 90 6.96 -39.91 -3.08
CA GLN A 90 7.35 -39.05 -1.97
C GLN A 90 7.65 -37.62 -2.41
N GLU A 91 8.37 -37.45 -3.53
CA GLU A 91 8.63 -36.13 -4.10
C GLU A 91 7.34 -35.41 -4.50
N LEU A 92 6.41 -36.12 -5.14
CA LEU A 92 5.11 -35.57 -5.52
C LEU A 92 4.30 -35.17 -4.28
N ARG A 93 4.31 -35.99 -3.22
CA ARG A 93 3.67 -35.65 -1.94
C ARG A 93 4.28 -34.39 -1.33
N ASN A 94 5.61 -34.27 -1.32
CA ASN A 94 6.30 -33.09 -0.80
C ASN A 94 5.94 -31.83 -1.61
N LYS A 95 5.97 -31.91 -2.94
CA LYS A 95 5.56 -30.82 -3.84
C LYS A 95 4.10 -30.43 -3.59
N LEU A 96 3.21 -31.40 -3.43
CA LEU A 96 1.79 -31.16 -3.13
C LEU A 96 1.62 -30.47 -1.78
N MET A 97 2.34 -30.92 -0.74
CA MET A 97 2.34 -30.30 0.58
C MET A 97 2.80 -28.84 0.53
N GLU A 98 3.86 -28.54 -0.23
CA GLU A 98 4.34 -27.18 -0.45
C GLU A 98 3.28 -26.30 -1.16
N ARG A 99 2.61 -26.83 -2.19
CA ARG A 99 1.53 -26.14 -2.90
C ARG A 99 0.33 -25.87 -2.01
N LEU A 100 -0.06 -26.85 -1.18
CA LEU A 100 -1.14 -26.67 -0.20
C LEU A 100 -0.79 -25.58 0.81
N TYR A 101 0.43 -25.59 1.36
CA TYR A 101 0.91 -24.54 2.25
C TYR A 101 0.90 -23.16 1.58
N ARG A 102 1.32 -23.08 0.32
CA ARG A 102 1.28 -21.83 -0.45
C ARG A 102 -0.14 -21.31 -0.63
N ILE A 103 -1.10 -22.19 -0.95
CA ILE A 103 -2.51 -21.85 -1.10
C ILE A 103 -3.07 -21.34 0.23
N ASP A 104 -2.76 -22.01 1.34
CA ASP A 104 -3.23 -21.63 2.66
C ASP A 104 -2.72 -20.23 3.06
N LYS A 105 -1.41 -19.99 2.88
CA LYS A 105 -0.81 -18.66 3.08
C LYS A 105 -1.49 -17.58 2.22
N LEU A 106 -1.83 -17.90 0.96
CA LEU A 106 -2.54 -16.97 0.08
C LEU A 106 -3.99 -16.72 0.52
N LYS A 107 -4.68 -17.72 1.09
CA LYS A 107 -6.03 -17.55 1.65
C LYS A 107 -6.02 -16.59 2.84
N VAL A 108 -5.05 -16.74 3.75
CA VAL A 108 -4.89 -15.83 4.90
C VAL A 108 -4.64 -14.40 4.42
N LEU A 109 -3.68 -14.19 3.51
CA LEU A 109 -3.38 -12.86 2.96
C LEU A 109 -4.58 -12.24 2.22
N ARG A 110 -5.36 -13.06 1.50
CA ARG A 110 -6.57 -12.61 0.83
C ARG A 110 -7.60 -12.12 1.83
N GLU A 111 -7.79 -12.85 2.93
CA GLU A 111 -8.75 -12.50 3.97
C GLU A 111 -8.33 -11.23 4.72
N GLU A 112 -7.05 -11.07 5.03
CA GLU A 112 -6.50 -9.82 5.59
C GLU A 112 -6.72 -8.63 4.65
N ARG A 113 -6.42 -8.79 3.36
CA ARG A 113 -6.65 -7.74 2.35
C ARG A 113 -8.13 -7.41 2.19
N ARG A 114 -9.02 -8.40 2.25
CA ARG A 114 -10.47 -8.20 2.24
C ARG A 114 -10.93 -7.38 3.43
N LYS A 115 -10.47 -7.71 4.64
CA LYS A 115 -10.75 -6.94 5.87
C LYS A 115 -10.25 -5.50 5.76
N LEU A 116 -9.06 -5.28 5.19
CA LEU A 116 -8.53 -3.94 4.95
C LEU A 116 -9.41 -3.15 3.97
N LEU A 117 -9.79 -3.77 2.85
CA LEU A 117 -10.65 -3.16 1.84
C LEU A 117 -11.99 -2.73 2.45
N VAL A 118 -12.65 -3.61 3.22
CA VAL A 118 -13.90 -3.27 3.91
C VAL A 118 -13.72 -2.10 4.88
N ARG A 119 -12.59 -2.04 5.61
CA ARG A 119 -12.31 -0.93 6.53
C ARG A 119 -12.13 0.38 5.77
N GLU A 120 -11.37 0.39 4.68
CA GLU A 120 -11.16 1.60 3.88
C GLU A 120 -12.44 2.03 3.17
N GLN A 121 -13.22 1.07 2.63
CA GLN A 121 -14.53 1.36 2.03
C GLN A 121 -15.50 1.96 3.05
N ARG A 122 -15.47 1.51 4.32
CA ARG A 122 -16.27 2.13 5.39
C ARG A 122 -15.83 3.56 5.66
N LYS A 123 -14.52 3.83 5.73
CA LYS A 123 -13.99 5.20 5.93
C LYS A 123 -14.41 6.13 4.79
N VAL A 124 -14.20 5.70 3.54
CA VAL A 124 -14.61 6.49 2.36
C VAL A 124 -16.12 6.66 2.33
N GLY A 125 -16.88 5.59 2.60
CA GLY A 125 -18.35 5.63 2.58
C GLY A 125 -18.95 6.56 3.63
N SER A 126 -18.32 6.70 4.79
CA SER A 126 -18.73 7.68 5.82
C SER A 126 -18.23 9.07 5.46
N GLN A 127 -16.94 9.25 5.19
CA GLN A 127 -16.36 10.56 4.86
C GLN A 127 -17.04 11.21 3.65
N THR A 128 -17.18 10.51 2.53
CA THR A 128 -17.73 11.11 1.31
C THR A 128 -19.21 11.45 1.42
N LYS A 129 -19.99 10.69 2.21
CA LYS A 129 -21.41 10.97 2.40
C LYS A 129 -21.63 12.05 3.44
N ASP A 130 -21.03 11.89 4.61
CA ASP A 130 -21.22 12.80 5.73
C ASP A 130 -20.61 14.19 5.42
N ASP A 131 -19.43 14.25 4.78
CA ASP A 131 -18.80 15.53 4.43
C ASP A 131 -19.56 16.24 3.30
N GLY A 132 -20.05 15.50 2.29
CA GLY A 132 -20.78 16.05 1.16
C GLY A 132 -22.18 16.53 1.52
N ASP A 133 -22.92 15.75 2.31
CA ASP A 133 -24.27 16.10 2.74
C ASP A 133 -24.25 17.30 3.72
N GLU A 134 -23.25 17.40 4.59
CA GLU A 134 -23.08 18.55 5.48
C GLU A 134 -22.69 19.83 4.72
N GLU A 135 -21.80 19.73 3.72
CA GLU A 135 -21.46 20.88 2.87
C GLU A 135 -22.68 21.39 2.08
N ILE A 136 -23.49 20.49 1.52
CA ILE A 136 -24.74 20.85 0.84
C ILE A 136 -25.69 21.55 1.81
N ARG A 137 -25.88 20.99 3.02
CA ARG A 137 -26.76 21.56 4.03
C ARG A 137 -26.37 22.98 4.44
N ILE A 138 -25.08 23.22 4.65
CA ILE A 138 -24.56 24.55 4.99
C ILE A 138 -24.80 25.53 3.82
N LEU A 139 -24.56 25.11 2.59
CA LEU A 139 -24.79 25.94 1.41
C LEU A 139 -26.29 26.26 1.22
N GLU A 140 -27.18 25.31 1.47
CA GLU A 140 -28.63 25.51 1.45
C GLU A 140 -29.07 26.52 2.52
N GLU A 141 -28.58 26.41 3.76
CA GLU A 141 -28.88 27.36 4.83
C GLU A 141 -28.38 28.77 4.49
N GLN A 142 -27.16 28.88 3.95
CA GLN A 142 -26.62 30.15 3.49
C GLN A 142 -27.44 30.75 2.35
N LEU A 143 -27.90 29.91 1.42
CA LEU A 143 -28.74 30.33 0.31
C LEU A 143 -30.09 30.85 0.82
N GLU A 144 -30.73 30.14 1.76
CA GLU A 144 -31.99 30.58 2.37
C GLU A 144 -31.83 31.91 3.12
N MET A 145 -30.76 32.07 3.91
CA MET A 145 -30.46 33.34 4.58
C MET A 145 -30.26 34.49 3.59
N LYS A 146 -29.53 34.24 2.49
CA LYS A 146 -29.29 35.24 1.45
C LYS A 146 -30.57 35.59 0.70
N THR A 147 -31.44 34.62 0.43
CA THR A 147 -32.75 34.86 -0.17
C THR A 147 -33.63 35.71 0.74
N LYS A 148 -33.64 35.45 2.05
CA LYS A 148 -34.36 36.30 3.03
C LYS A 148 -33.82 37.73 3.07
N GLN A 149 -32.49 37.90 3.09
CA GLN A 149 -31.86 39.23 3.02
C GLN A 149 -32.26 39.99 1.75
N LEU A 150 -32.31 39.30 0.61
CA LEU A 150 -32.74 39.92 -0.65
C LEU A 150 -34.21 40.33 -0.61
N GLN A 151 -35.09 39.51 -0.03
CA GLN A 151 -36.50 39.85 0.15
C GLN A 151 -36.68 41.07 1.07
N GLU A 152 -35.93 41.15 2.16
CA GLU A 152 -35.98 42.31 3.07
C GLU A 152 -35.53 43.60 2.35
N ILE A 153 -34.41 43.54 1.62
CA ILE A 153 -33.94 44.67 0.81
C ILE A 153 -34.96 45.04 -0.28
N GLU A 154 -35.62 44.06 -0.90
CA GLU A 154 -36.68 44.27 -1.89
C GLU A 154 -37.87 45.03 -1.28
N THR A 155 -38.29 44.64 -0.06
CA THR A 155 -39.35 45.36 0.65
C THR A 155 -38.93 46.77 1.05
N GLU A 156 -37.70 46.96 1.55
CA GLU A 156 -37.18 48.31 1.87
C GLU A 156 -37.10 49.21 0.63
N LEU A 157 -36.69 48.65 -0.52
CA LEU A 157 -36.65 49.37 -1.78
C LEU A 157 -38.06 49.75 -2.24
N PHE A 158 -39.02 48.83 -2.11
CA PHE A 158 -40.41 49.09 -2.42
C PHE A 158 -40.97 50.24 -1.57
N ASP A 159 -40.76 50.20 -0.26
CA ASP A 159 -41.22 51.25 0.66
C ASP A 159 -40.56 52.61 0.37
N ARG A 160 -39.24 52.61 0.09
CA ARG A 160 -38.53 53.83 -0.34
C ARG A 160 -39.07 54.37 -1.65
N SER A 161 -39.40 53.50 -2.61
CA SER A 161 -39.97 53.91 -3.89
C SER A 161 -41.36 54.54 -3.71
N SER A 162 -42.20 53.96 -2.85
CA SER A 162 -43.51 54.53 -2.48
C SER A 162 -43.36 55.91 -1.83
N ASN A 163 -42.45 56.06 -0.86
CA ASN A 163 -42.19 57.35 -0.22
C ASN A 163 -41.66 58.40 -1.22
N ILE A 164 -40.78 58.00 -2.15
CA ILE A 164 -40.34 58.89 -3.23
C ILE A 164 -41.52 59.36 -4.08
N ASP A 165 -42.47 58.48 -4.39
CA ASP A 165 -43.65 58.84 -5.18
C ASP A 165 -44.65 59.72 -4.40
N GLU A 166 -44.78 59.54 -3.09
CA GLU A 166 -45.52 60.46 -2.20
C GLU A 166 -44.85 61.84 -2.14
N LEU A 167 -43.54 61.90 -1.96
CA LEU A 167 -42.78 63.15 -1.99
C LEU A 167 -42.88 63.86 -3.33
N LYS A 168 -42.85 63.12 -4.45
CA LYS A 168 -43.09 63.70 -5.79
C LYS A 168 -44.48 64.30 -5.90
N LYS A 169 -45.52 63.62 -5.39
CA LYS A 169 -46.90 64.15 -5.36
C LYS A 169 -46.99 65.43 -4.52
N SER A 170 -46.42 65.43 -3.32
CA SER A 170 -46.38 66.61 -2.46
C SER A 170 -45.64 67.80 -3.10
N VAL A 171 -44.51 67.55 -3.77
CA VAL A 171 -43.81 68.58 -4.55
C VAL A 171 -44.69 69.14 -5.67
N GLU A 172 -45.45 68.29 -6.35
CA GLU A 172 -46.37 68.73 -7.41
C GLU A 172 -47.56 69.53 -6.86
N GLU A 173 -48.10 69.15 -5.70
CA GLU A 173 -49.14 69.90 -4.98
C GLU A 173 -48.64 71.31 -4.58
N VAL A 174 -47.47 71.40 -3.94
CA VAL A 174 -46.84 72.68 -3.57
C VAL A 174 -46.54 73.54 -4.79
N ARG A 175 -46.11 72.93 -5.91
CA ARG A 175 -45.95 73.64 -7.19
C ARG A 175 -47.28 74.15 -7.72
N GLY A 176 -48.35 73.37 -7.60
CA GLY A 176 -49.71 73.77 -7.93
C GLY A 176 -50.19 74.98 -7.11
N GLU A 177 -50.02 74.94 -5.79
CA GLU A 177 -50.32 76.04 -4.89
C GLU A 177 -49.49 77.30 -5.20
N LEU A 178 -48.20 77.14 -5.48
CA LEU A 178 -47.33 78.24 -5.90
C LEU A 178 -47.79 78.86 -7.23
N ASN A 179 -48.18 78.03 -8.20
CA ASN A 179 -48.70 78.52 -9.47
C ASN A 179 -50.05 79.23 -9.30
N TYR A 180 -50.94 78.71 -8.43
CA TYR A 180 -52.21 79.34 -8.11
C TYR A 180 -52.02 80.71 -7.43
N THR A 181 -51.18 80.78 -6.38
CA THR A 181 -50.88 82.03 -5.67
C THR A 181 -50.19 83.04 -6.58
N LYS A 182 -49.23 82.60 -7.41
CA LYS A 182 -48.59 83.43 -8.43
C LYS A 182 -49.62 83.99 -9.42
N SER A 183 -50.51 83.15 -9.94
CA SER A 183 -51.58 83.57 -10.86
C SER A 183 -52.52 84.60 -10.20
N SER A 184 -53.00 84.31 -8.99
CA SER A 184 -53.86 85.20 -8.21
C SER A 184 -53.17 86.54 -7.89
N TYR A 185 -51.89 86.54 -7.51
CA TYR A 185 -51.10 87.75 -7.30
C TYR A 185 -50.97 88.59 -8.57
N PHE A 186 -50.68 87.97 -9.72
CA PHE A 186 -50.60 88.70 -10.99
C PHE A 186 -51.96 89.25 -11.44
N MET A 187 -53.05 88.51 -11.21
CA MET A 187 -54.41 88.99 -11.46
C MET A 187 -54.77 90.18 -10.57
N GLU A 188 -54.43 90.12 -9.28
CA GLU A 188 -54.64 91.23 -8.35
C GLU A 188 -53.76 92.43 -8.70
N LYS A 189 -52.47 92.21 -9.01
CA LYS A 189 -51.56 93.26 -9.50
C LYS A 189 -52.07 93.90 -10.78
N LYS A 190 -52.61 93.12 -11.72
CA LYS A 190 -53.24 93.64 -12.95
C LYS A 190 -54.45 94.50 -12.63
N ARG A 191 -55.35 94.04 -11.75
CA ARG A 191 -56.49 94.84 -11.25
C ARG A 191 -56.04 96.14 -10.59
N VAL A 192 -55.09 96.08 -9.65
CA VAL A 192 -54.54 97.26 -8.96
C VAL A 192 -53.87 98.20 -9.94
N HIS A 193 -53.17 97.68 -10.96
CA HIS A 193 -52.58 98.49 -12.02
C HIS A 193 -53.65 99.17 -12.88
N GLU A 194 -54.72 98.46 -13.27
CA GLU A 194 -55.89 99.03 -13.93
C GLU A 194 -56.53 100.14 -13.08
N MET A 195 -56.72 99.92 -11.79
CA MET A 195 -57.26 100.90 -10.83
C MET A 195 -56.33 102.11 -10.60
N ARG A 196 -55.01 101.91 -10.58
CA ARG A 196 -54.02 102.99 -10.50
C ARG A 196 -53.92 103.77 -11.81
N SER A 197 -54.03 103.10 -12.95
CA SER A 197 -54.05 103.74 -14.27
C SER A 197 -55.32 104.56 -14.52
N SER A 198 -56.45 104.22 -13.86
CA SER A 198 -57.67 105.03 -13.89
C SER A 198 -57.70 106.18 -12.87
N THR A 199 -56.76 106.22 -11.90
CA THR A 199 -56.64 107.29 -10.88
C THR A 199 -55.41 108.20 -11.05
N GLN A 200 -54.56 107.98 -12.06
CA GLN A 200 -53.40 108.83 -12.33
C GLN A 200 -53.64 109.72 -13.56
N SER A 201 -53.97 110.97 -13.29
CA SER A 201 -53.91 112.07 -14.25
C SER A 201 -52.47 112.55 -14.46
N LYS A 202 -52.22 113.00 -15.70
CA LYS A 202 -51.08 113.78 -16.24
C LYS A 202 -50.04 114.31 -15.24
N THR A 203 -48.76 114.01 -15.53
CA THR A 203 -47.69 115.02 -15.54
C THR A 203 -46.64 114.66 -16.59
N GLU A 204 -46.26 115.67 -17.35
CA GLU A 204 -45.39 115.67 -18.53
C GLU A 204 -43.90 115.55 -18.18
N GLU A 205 -43.15 115.18 -19.22
CA GLU A 205 -41.69 115.10 -19.33
C GLU A 205 -40.99 116.46 -19.16
N ILE A 206 -39.68 116.47 -18.87
CA ILE A 206 -38.67 117.33 -19.53
C ILE A 206 -37.28 116.69 -19.40
N ALA A 207 -36.57 116.71 -20.53
CA ALA A 207 -35.27 116.12 -20.80
C ALA A 207 -34.06 117.02 -20.43
N GLY A 208 -32.87 116.43 -20.30
CA GLY A 208 -31.61 117.17 -20.18
C GLY A 208 -30.36 116.28 -20.17
N ASN A 209 -29.70 116.17 -21.32
CA ASN A 209 -28.51 115.37 -21.64
C ASN A 209 -27.25 115.66 -20.79
N THR A 210 -26.45 114.63 -20.48
CA THR A 210 -25.11 114.35 -21.05
C THR A 210 -24.35 113.29 -20.23
N ALA A 211 -23.48 112.54 -20.92
CA ALA A 211 -22.59 111.48 -20.46
C ALA A 211 -23.17 110.04 -20.46
N LYS A 212 -22.67 109.26 -21.42
CA LYS A 212 -22.83 107.81 -21.55
C LYS A 212 -22.19 107.12 -20.33
N PHE A 213 -23.01 106.43 -19.56
CA PHE A 213 -22.58 105.38 -18.63
C PHE A 213 -23.32 104.09 -19.01
N ILE A 214 -22.56 103.09 -19.44
CA ILE A 214 -23.01 101.71 -19.61
C ILE A 214 -22.55 100.96 -18.35
N GLY A 215 -23.51 100.57 -17.49
CA GLY A 215 -23.28 99.83 -16.24
C GLY A 215 -24.47 100.01 -15.28
N GLY A 216 -25.10 98.99 -14.69
CA GLY A 216 -24.64 97.63 -14.44
C GLY A 216 -25.09 96.57 -15.44
N GLY A 217 -24.17 96.21 -16.32
CA GLY A 217 -23.64 94.84 -16.39
C GLY A 217 -24.55 93.77 -16.99
N PHE A 218 -24.76 93.80 -18.29
CA PHE A 218 -24.72 92.55 -19.07
C PHE A 218 -23.44 92.58 -19.92
N PRO A 219 -22.71 91.46 -20.00
CA PRO A 219 -22.78 90.80 -21.30
C PRO A 219 -23.00 89.30 -21.20
N VAL A 220 -23.88 88.83 -22.08
CA VAL A 220 -23.95 87.46 -22.55
C VAL A 220 -22.55 87.03 -23.01
N SER A 221 -21.97 86.02 -22.36
CA SER A 221 -20.90 85.21 -22.92
C SER A 221 -21.35 83.76 -23.06
N SER A 222 -21.21 83.29 -24.28
CA SER A 222 -21.31 81.93 -24.78
C SER A 222 -20.90 80.80 -23.81
N VAL A 223 -21.68 79.73 -23.88
CA VAL A 223 -21.54 78.40 -23.27
C VAL A 223 -20.13 77.80 -23.39
N PRO A 224 -19.77 76.84 -22.51
CA PRO A 224 -19.55 75.50 -23.04
C PRO A 224 -20.33 74.41 -22.30
N SER A 225 -20.83 73.47 -23.09
CA SER A 225 -21.26 72.14 -22.69
C SER A 225 -20.11 71.42 -21.99
N THR A 226 -20.33 70.91 -20.77
CA THR A 226 -19.60 69.75 -20.28
C THR A 226 -20.53 68.96 -19.37
N ALA A 227 -21.08 67.89 -19.94
CA ALA A 227 -21.57 66.76 -19.19
C ALA A 227 -20.44 66.25 -18.29
N GLN A 228 -20.69 66.14 -16.99
CA GLN A 228 -19.99 65.19 -16.13
C GLN A 228 -21.02 64.36 -15.38
N SER A 229 -21.15 63.16 -15.90
CA SER A 229 -21.63 61.95 -15.25
C SER A 229 -21.14 61.84 -13.80
N ILE A 230 -22.07 61.45 -12.93
CA ILE A 230 -21.92 60.42 -11.89
C ILE A 230 -20.45 59.98 -11.69
N SER A 231 -19.79 60.52 -10.66
CA SER A 231 -18.67 59.80 -10.05
C SER A 231 -19.25 58.83 -9.04
N ALA A 232 -19.29 57.57 -9.44
CA ALA A 232 -19.40 56.46 -8.51
C ALA A 232 -18.37 56.64 -7.40
N ILE A 233 -18.79 56.42 -6.15
CA ILE A 233 -17.91 56.23 -5.02
C ILE A 233 -17.05 55.01 -5.37
N GLU A 234 -15.83 55.26 -5.86
CA GLU A 234 -14.84 54.21 -6.08
C GLU A 234 -14.52 53.60 -4.71
N GLY A 235 -14.95 52.35 -4.54
CA GLY A 235 -14.56 51.55 -3.39
C GLY A 235 -13.05 51.55 -3.22
N ASN A 236 -12.62 51.68 -1.97
CA ASN A 236 -11.27 51.41 -1.52
C ASN A 236 -10.67 50.21 -2.28
N LYS A 237 -9.79 50.49 -3.24
CA LYS A 237 -8.93 49.46 -3.84
C LYS A 237 -7.89 49.08 -2.79
N ILE A 238 -8.28 48.14 -1.94
CA ILE A 238 -7.35 47.36 -1.15
C ILE A 238 -6.45 46.64 -2.16
N ASN A 239 -5.21 47.11 -2.32
CA ASN A 239 -4.16 46.38 -3.03
C ASN A 239 -3.84 45.09 -2.25
N LYS A 240 -4.69 44.08 -2.37
CA LYS A 240 -4.31 42.70 -2.10
C LYS A 240 -3.67 42.18 -3.38
N ALA A 241 -2.35 42.26 -3.45
CA ALA A 241 -1.59 41.34 -4.27
C ALA A 241 -1.87 39.92 -3.75
N ILE A 242 -2.94 39.31 -4.25
CA ILE A 242 -3.16 37.87 -4.09
C ILE A 242 -2.11 37.21 -4.95
N VAL A 243 -0.98 36.90 -4.32
CA VAL A 243 -0.02 35.94 -4.85
C VAL A 243 -0.76 34.62 -4.93
N ILE A 244 -1.22 34.25 -6.14
CA ILE A 244 -1.74 32.91 -6.39
C ILE A 244 -0.54 31.98 -6.31
N PRO A 245 -0.43 31.09 -5.31
CA PRO A 245 0.65 30.12 -5.29
C PRO A 245 0.46 29.21 -6.50
N LYS A 246 1.44 29.20 -7.41
CA LYS A 246 1.54 28.13 -8.42
C LYS A 246 1.77 26.83 -7.66
N VAL A 247 0.71 26.04 -7.48
CA VAL A 247 0.82 24.67 -6.99
C VAL A 247 1.51 23.86 -8.08
N THR A 248 2.83 23.76 -7.99
CA THR A 248 3.54 22.71 -8.71
C THR A 248 3.18 21.40 -8.03
N ASN A 249 2.32 20.60 -8.65
CA ASN A 249 2.05 19.21 -8.25
C ASN A 249 3.28 18.29 -8.52
N SER A 250 4.49 18.74 -8.21
CA SER A 250 5.63 17.85 -8.04
C SER A 250 5.61 17.38 -6.59
N ARG A 251 4.92 16.27 -6.35
CA ARG A 251 5.07 15.50 -5.12
C ARG A 251 6.58 15.27 -4.94
N PRO A 252 7.24 15.80 -3.90
CA PRO A 252 8.64 15.50 -3.69
C PRO A 252 8.73 13.99 -3.55
N SER A 253 9.44 13.35 -4.48
CA SER A 253 9.86 11.97 -4.34
C SER A 253 10.49 11.85 -2.94
N LYS A 254 9.85 11.10 -2.05
CA LYS A 254 10.44 10.76 -0.75
C LYS A 254 11.63 9.86 -1.05
N VAL A 255 12.77 10.47 -1.34
CA VAL A 255 14.04 9.77 -1.41
C VAL A 255 14.36 9.37 0.02
N LEU A 256 14.07 8.11 0.33
CA LEU A 256 14.39 7.52 1.61
C LEU A 256 15.93 7.57 1.75
N PRO A 257 16.50 8.16 2.82
CA PRO A 257 17.94 8.12 3.05
C PRO A 257 18.49 6.70 2.92
N LYS A 258 19.68 6.59 2.32
CA LYS A 258 20.38 5.32 2.11
C LYS A 258 20.52 4.59 3.46
N GLY A 259 19.89 3.43 3.61
CA GLY A 259 19.90 2.64 4.85
C GLY A 259 18.59 2.67 5.66
N TRP A 260 17.56 3.40 5.23
CA TRP A 260 16.25 3.34 5.89
C TRP A 260 15.56 2.00 5.65
N ASN A 261 15.35 1.23 6.72
CA ASN A 261 14.54 0.01 6.70
C ASN A 261 13.19 0.26 7.39
N PRO A 262 12.05 0.24 6.67
CA PRO A 262 10.72 0.49 7.24
C PRO A 262 10.23 -0.63 8.17
N SER A 263 10.90 -1.79 8.19
CA SER A 263 10.59 -2.90 9.10
C SER A 263 11.41 -2.88 10.38
N ARG A 264 12.25 -1.86 10.61
CA ARG A 264 13.04 -1.75 11.84
C ARG A 264 12.12 -1.34 13.00
N GLN A 265 12.03 -2.16 14.03
CA GLN A 265 11.32 -1.81 15.25
C GLN A 265 11.96 -0.57 15.89
N ALA A 266 11.15 0.31 16.47
CA ALA A 266 11.63 1.49 17.18
C ALA A 266 12.60 1.04 18.29
N LEU A 267 13.74 1.73 18.40
CA LEU A 267 14.70 1.45 19.47
C LEU A 267 13.99 1.66 20.81
N LYS A 268 14.06 0.65 21.68
CA LYS A 268 13.55 0.78 23.04
C LYS A 268 14.37 1.86 23.76
N PRO A 269 13.72 2.76 24.52
CA PRO A 269 14.45 3.76 25.29
C PRO A 269 15.39 3.07 26.28
N PHE A 270 16.58 3.65 26.48
CA PHE A 270 17.57 3.12 27.42
C PHE A 270 17.11 3.17 28.88
N LEU A 271 16.06 3.94 29.16
CA LEU A 271 15.43 4.04 30.46
C LEU A 271 13.97 3.57 30.37
N PRO A 272 13.47 2.87 31.40
CA PRO A 272 12.08 2.43 31.44
C PRO A 272 11.15 3.65 31.38
N THR A 273 10.11 3.53 30.58
CA THR A 273 9.11 4.60 30.45
C THR A 273 8.26 4.69 31.72
N VAL A 274 7.71 5.86 32.00
CA VAL A 274 6.83 6.10 33.18
C VAL A 274 5.64 5.13 33.20
N SER A 275 5.19 4.69 32.02
CA SER A 275 4.18 3.65 31.83
C SER A 275 4.62 2.25 32.29
N GLU A 276 5.91 1.91 32.15
CA GLU A 276 6.47 0.62 32.57
C GLU A 276 6.83 0.60 34.06
N LEU A 277 7.07 1.77 34.67
CA LEU A 277 7.34 1.89 36.11
C LEU A 277 6.08 1.85 36.99
N ARG A 278 4.89 1.91 36.39
CA ARG A 278 3.60 1.87 37.10
C ARG A 278 2.89 0.50 37.02
N ALA A 279 3.51 -0.49 36.38
CA ALA A 279 2.96 -1.84 36.23
C ALA A 279 3.46 -2.80 37.32
#